data_AF-A0A256JIJ3-F1
#
_entry.id   AF-A0A256JIJ3-F1
#
_cell.length_a   1.000
_cell.length_b   1.000
_cell.length_c   1.000
_cell.angle_alpha   90.00
_cell.angle_beta   90.00
_cell.angle_gamma   90.00
#
_symmetry.space_group_name_H-M   'P 1'
#
loop_
_entity.id
_entity.type
_entity.pdbx_description
1 polymer ?
#
loop_
_entity_poly.entity_id
_entity_poly.type
_entity_poly.pdbx_seq_one_letter_code
_entity_poly.pdbx_strand_id
1 'polypeptide(L)'
;MSGPAEPEAADRDVVVVGCGPAGCAAAVFAARDGLDVTVFDRGRSSLARCAHLENYPGFPAGVDVGTLSDLMREQAERAGCAVVDDLVETVERATDGGPGEPPEGDAPRFVVTPQEGDPVTARRVVAATRYDGEYLRGLDEDGAMFEARDRDGETREDFDREYADRDGKTPVEGLYVASPSDADRQAVTAAGRGARVGKRVVADARIDDGWWPAAAEGVDWVRREAEREGEWTDRERWVEWFDETHADGPVDPDSERFARVREAAVDDALSAYVDADEAAARAAAG
;
A
#
# COMPACT_ATOMS: atom_id res chain seq x y z
N MET A 1 -14.84 31.23 24.83
CA MET A 1 -13.65 30.46 25.19
C MET A 1 -13.53 29.37 24.15
N SER A 2 -12.70 29.56 23.13
CA SER A 2 -12.37 28.47 22.20
C SER A 2 -11.76 27.36 23.03
N GLY A 3 -12.25 26.13 22.85
CA GLY A 3 -11.57 24.95 23.39
C GLY A 3 -10.13 24.91 22.87
N PRO A 4 -9.25 24.16 23.55
CA PRO A 4 -7.93 23.88 23.00
C PRO A 4 -8.12 23.28 21.60
N ALA A 5 -7.35 23.77 20.62
CA ALA A 5 -7.25 23.10 19.33
C ALA A 5 -6.82 21.66 19.62
N GLU A 6 -7.58 20.69 19.14
CA GLU A 6 -7.17 19.28 19.19
C GLU A 6 -5.79 19.19 18.53
N PRO A 7 -4.86 18.38 19.06
CA PRO A 7 -3.56 18.21 18.42
C PRO A 7 -3.80 17.82 16.97
N GLU A 8 -3.23 18.56 16.01
CA GLU A 8 -3.26 18.15 14.61
C GLU A 8 -2.59 16.78 14.53
N ALA A 9 -3.42 15.75 14.36
CA ALA A 9 -2.99 14.38 14.13
C ALA A 9 -1.98 14.38 12.98
N ALA A 10 -0.89 13.62 13.10
CA ALA A 10 0.11 13.57 12.05
C ALA A 10 -0.53 13.01 10.77
N ASP A 11 -0.42 13.74 9.65
CA ASP A 11 -1.06 13.40 8.38
C ASP A 11 -0.17 12.49 7.52
N ARG A 12 -0.76 11.44 6.94
CA ARG A 12 -0.06 10.40 6.17
C ARG A 12 -0.78 10.10 4.85
N ASP A 13 -0.02 9.74 3.83
CA ASP A 13 -0.62 9.29 2.57
C ASP A 13 -1.23 7.90 2.72
N VAL A 14 -0.54 7.02 3.45
CA VAL A 14 -0.96 5.63 3.66
C VAL A 14 -0.65 5.18 5.08
N VAL A 15 -1.66 4.61 5.75
CA VAL A 15 -1.46 3.82 6.96
C VAL A 15 -1.67 2.35 6.65
N VAL A 16 -0.71 1.50 7.01
CA VAL A 16 -0.81 0.04 6.92
C VAL A 16 -0.96 -0.53 8.32
N VAL A 17 -2.01 -1.34 8.54
CA VAL A 17 -2.28 -1.98 9.83
C VAL A 17 -1.81 -3.43 9.79
N GLY A 18 -0.66 -3.69 10.43
CA GLY A 18 0.02 -4.98 10.51
C GLY A 18 1.29 -5.06 9.65
N CYS A 19 2.41 -5.49 10.25
CA CYS A 19 3.72 -5.63 9.60
C CYS A 19 4.05 -7.11 9.34
N GLY A 20 3.05 -7.88 8.89
CA GLY A 20 3.25 -9.24 8.39
C GLY A 20 3.63 -9.26 6.90
N PRO A 21 3.77 -10.44 6.27
CA PRO A 21 4.16 -10.54 4.86
C PRO A 21 3.32 -9.68 3.90
N ALA A 22 2.00 -9.63 4.09
CA ALA A 22 1.11 -8.80 3.28
C ALA A 22 1.31 -7.29 3.52
N GLY A 23 1.42 -6.88 4.79
CA GLY A 23 1.58 -5.47 5.15
C GLY A 23 2.93 -4.90 4.77
N CYS A 24 4.03 -5.63 5.03
CA CYS A 24 5.38 -5.21 4.61
C CYS A 24 5.45 -5.05 3.09
N ALA A 25 4.90 -6.01 2.33
CA ALA A 25 4.89 -5.93 0.88
C ALA A 25 4.06 -4.73 0.38
N ALA A 26 2.87 -4.49 0.94
CA ALA A 26 2.08 -3.32 0.56
C ALA A 26 2.81 -2.00 0.86
N ALA A 27 3.41 -1.90 2.04
CA ALA A 27 4.16 -0.74 2.50
C ALA A 27 5.38 -0.45 1.61
N VAL A 28 6.19 -1.46 1.30
CA VAL A 28 7.36 -1.33 0.42
C VAL A 28 6.96 -0.78 -0.96
N PHE A 29 5.90 -1.32 -1.57
CA PHE A 29 5.46 -0.85 -2.89
C PHE A 29 4.94 0.60 -2.84
N ALA A 30 4.21 0.98 -1.80
CA ALA A 30 3.71 2.34 -1.63
C ALA A 30 4.84 3.35 -1.37
N ALA A 31 5.75 3.05 -0.44
CA ALA A 31 6.84 3.95 -0.06
C ALA A 31 7.87 4.14 -1.19
N ARG A 32 8.11 3.09 -2.00
CA ARG A 32 9.00 3.19 -3.18
C ARG A 32 8.45 4.11 -4.27
N ASP A 33 7.15 4.37 -4.29
CA ASP A 33 6.53 5.39 -5.16
C ASP A 33 6.55 6.79 -4.54
N GLY A 34 7.17 6.97 -3.38
CA GLY A 34 7.32 8.26 -2.70
C GLY A 34 6.17 8.65 -1.77
N LEU A 35 5.22 7.75 -1.49
CA LEU A 35 4.15 8.00 -0.52
C LEU A 35 4.68 7.99 0.92
N ASP A 36 4.18 8.87 1.79
CA ASP A 36 4.44 8.80 3.25
C ASP A 36 3.63 7.66 3.86
N VAL A 37 4.35 6.57 4.18
CA VAL A 37 3.76 5.33 4.70
C VAL A 37 4.10 5.15 6.18
N THR A 38 3.06 5.00 7.00
CA THR A 38 3.19 4.50 8.38
C THR A 38 2.67 3.09 8.50
N VAL A 39 3.42 2.19 9.13
CA VAL A 39 3.01 0.83 9.43
C VAL A 39 2.85 0.68 10.94
N PHE A 40 1.65 0.35 11.42
CA PHE A 40 1.43 0.01 12.82
C PHE A 40 1.48 -1.51 13.02
N ASP A 41 2.32 -2.00 13.92
CA ASP A 41 2.39 -3.42 14.24
C ASP A 41 2.84 -3.70 15.67
N ARG A 42 2.12 -4.57 16.37
CA ARG A 42 2.45 -5.00 17.73
C ARG A 42 3.22 -6.34 17.82
N GLY A 43 3.88 -6.76 16.74
CA GLY A 43 4.71 -7.97 16.70
C GLY A 43 3.96 -9.31 16.75
N ARG A 44 2.64 -9.34 16.53
CA ARG A 44 1.82 -10.57 16.63
C ARG A 44 1.52 -11.19 15.26
N SER A 45 2.57 -11.52 14.51
CA SER A 45 2.40 -12.24 13.25
C SER A 45 1.93 -13.69 13.48
N SER A 46 0.93 -14.12 12.72
CA SER A 46 0.48 -15.52 12.69
C SER A 46 1.59 -16.50 12.31
N LEU A 47 2.61 -15.99 11.60
CA LEU A 47 3.75 -16.76 11.12
C LEU A 47 4.59 -17.29 12.29
N ALA A 48 4.61 -16.59 13.44
CA ALA A 48 5.37 -16.97 14.64
C ALA A 48 5.00 -18.35 15.22
N ARG A 49 3.90 -18.97 14.78
CA ARG A 49 3.53 -20.36 15.14
C ARG A 49 4.27 -21.41 14.32
N CYS A 50 4.86 -21.03 13.20
CA CYS A 50 5.66 -21.91 12.35
C CYS A 50 7.05 -22.09 12.98
N ALA A 51 7.57 -23.32 12.95
CA ALA A 51 8.89 -23.63 13.52
C ALA A 51 10.04 -23.23 12.59
N HIS A 52 9.84 -23.36 11.27
CA HIS A 52 10.81 -23.03 10.23
C HIS A 52 10.09 -22.94 8.88
N LEU A 53 10.39 -21.94 8.06
CA LEU A 53 9.67 -21.70 6.81
C LEU A 53 10.47 -22.22 5.61
N GLU A 54 10.08 -23.36 5.06
CA GLU A 54 10.81 -24.03 3.95
C GLU A 54 10.29 -23.66 2.55
N ASN A 55 9.16 -22.96 2.46
CA ASN A 55 8.44 -22.72 1.21
C ASN A 55 8.40 -21.24 0.77
N TYR A 56 9.36 -20.43 1.22
CA TYR A 56 9.54 -19.05 0.76
C TYR A 56 10.71 -18.98 -0.24
N PRO A 57 10.44 -18.76 -1.54
CA PRO A 57 11.49 -18.67 -2.56
C PRO A 57 12.53 -17.59 -2.23
N GLY A 58 13.80 -17.88 -2.52
CA GLY A 58 14.93 -17.04 -2.12
C GLY A 58 15.71 -17.60 -0.92
N PHE A 59 15.14 -18.56 -0.18
CA PHE A 59 15.80 -19.25 0.93
C PHE A 59 15.94 -20.75 0.63
N PRO A 60 17.04 -21.21 0.00
CA PRO A 60 17.19 -22.59 -0.47
C PRO A 60 17.09 -23.68 0.62
N ALA A 61 17.38 -23.33 1.88
CA ALA A 61 17.28 -24.22 3.04
C ALA A 61 16.10 -23.84 3.97
N GLY A 62 15.19 -23.00 3.49
CA GLY A 62 14.21 -22.31 4.33
C GLY A 62 14.84 -21.20 5.18
N VAL A 63 14.00 -20.56 6.00
CA VAL A 63 14.37 -19.42 6.84
C VAL A 63 13.65 -19.50 8.19
N ASP A 64 14.35 -19.08 9.24
CA ASP A 64 13.73 -18.88 10.55
C ASP A 64 12.66 -17.77 10.46
N VAL A 65 11.56 -17.93 11.19
CA VAL A 65 10.41 -17.03 11.08
C VAL A 65 10.72 -15.63 11.61
N GLY A 66 11.46 -15.55 12.72
CA GLY A 66 11.87 -14.26 13.30
C GLY A 66 12.76 -13.52 12.30
N THR A 67 13.75 -14.24 11.76
CA THR A 67 14.67 -13.70 10.75
C THR A 67 13.94 -13.18 9.50
N LEU A 68 12.96 -13.93 8.96
CA LEU A 68 12.17 -13.43 7.83
C LEU A 68 11.37 -12.17 8.20
N SER A 69 10.79 -12.15 9.40
CA SER A 69 10.01 -10.99 9.88
C SER A 69 10.88 -9.74 10.01
N ASP A 70 12.08 -9.88 10.59
CA ASP A 70 13.05 -8.80 10.72
C ASP A 70 13.51 -8.29 9.35
N LEU A 71 13.82 -9.18 8.40
CA LEU A 71 14.19 -8.80 7.04
C LEU A 71 13.07 -8.05 6.30
N MET A 72 11.81 -8.47 6.46
CA MET A 72 10.67 -7.78 5.85
C MET A 72 10.44 -6.40 6.47
N ARG A 73 10.61 -6.27 7.80
CA ARG A 73 10.54 -4.96 8.50
C ARG A 73 11.67 -4.05 8.03
N GLU A 74 12.91 -4.53 8.03
CA GLU A 74 14.08 -3.77 7.56
C GLU A 74 13.92 -3.31 6.11
N GLN A 75 13.33 -4.15 5.24
CA GLN A 75 13.05 -3.77 3.86
C GLN A 75 12.03 -2.62 3.78
N ALA A 76 10.97 -2.65 4.60
CA ALA A 76 9.98 -1.56 4.65
C ALA A 76 10.61 -0.26 5.15
N GLU A 77 11.42 -0.31 6.20
CA GLU A 77 12.15 0.86 6.73
C GLU A 77 13.14 1.42 5.70
N ARG A 78 13.90 0.56 5.01
CA ARG A 78 14.79 0.96 3.91
C ARG A 78 14.06 1.58 2.73
N ALA A 79 12.81 1.19 2.49
CA ALA A 79 11.95 1.79 1.48
C ALA A 79 11.42 3.18 1.90
N GLY A 80 11.60 3.58 3.16
CA GLY A 80 11.16 4.88 3.69
C GLY A 80 9.94 4.81 4.62
N CYS A 81 9.44 3.62 4.97
CA CYS A 81 8.29 3.49 5.86
C CYS A 81 8.66 3.84 7.31
N ALA A 82 7.77 4.53 8.01
CA ALA A 82 7.81 4.64 9.47
C ALA A 82 7.09 3.44 10.09
N VAL A 83 7.82 2.56 10.79
CA VAL A 83 7.21 1.42 11.49
C VAL A 83 7.05 1.75 12.97
N VAL A 84 5.81 1.70 13.45
CA VAL A 84 5.41 2.02 14.83
C VAL A 84 4.99 0.73 15.55
N ASP A 85 5.67 0.43 16.65
CA ASP A 85 5.38 -0.74 17.49
C ASP A 85 4.12 -0.53 18.35
N ASP A 86 2.95 -0.41 17.74
CA ASP A 86 1.68 -0.17 18.42
C ASP A 86 0.52 -0.96 17.76
N LEU A 87 -0.55 -1.19 18.50
CA LEU A 87 -1.78 -1.81 18.03
C LEU A 87 -2.77 -0.73 17.61
N VAL A 88 -3.32 -0.83 16.40
CA VAL A 88 -4.48 -0.01 16.02
C VAL A 88 -5.73 -0.52 16.72
N GLU A 89 -6.40 0.35 17.47
CA GLU A 89 -7.67 0.06 18.14
C GLU A 89 -8.87 0.38 17.24
N THR A 90 -8.84 1.52 16.56
CA THR A 90 -9.92 1.96 15.66
C THR A 90 -9.39 2.65 14.41
N VAL A 91 -10.15 2.52 13.33
CA VAL A 91 -10.06 3.32 12.11
C VAL A 91 -11.45 3.88 11.87
N GLU A 92 -11.56 5.19 11.86
CA GLU A 92 -12.82 5.91 11.68
C GLU A 92 -12.73 6.81 10.46
N ARG A 93 -13.88 7.15 9.84
CA ARG A 93 -13.89 8.15 8.77
C ARG A 93 -13.53 9.52 9.35
N ALA A 94 -12.60 10.21 8.73
CA ALA A 94 -12.37 11.62 8.99
C ALA A 94 -13.61 12.43 8.58
N THR A 95 -13.91 13.50 9.31
CA THR A 95 -15.06 14.36 9.03
C THR A 95 -14.60 15.79 8.84
N ASP A 96 -14.77 16.32 7.64
CA ASP A 96 -14.44 17.71 7.30
C ASP A 96 -15.70 18.58 7.35
N GLY A 97 -16.26 18.79 8.54
CA GLY A 97 -17.22 19.88 8.78
C GLY A 97 -18.72 19.59 8.63
N GLY A 98 -19.14 18.32 8.54
CA GLY A 98 -20.55 17.93 8.64
C GLY A 98 -20.75 16.41 8.63
N PRO A 99 -21.82 15.87 9.25
CA PRO A 99 -22.09 14.43 9.22
C PRO A 99 -22.50 13.98 7.81
N GLY A 100 -21.69 13.11 7.20
CA GLY A 100 -22.05 12.35 5.99
C GLY A 100 -21.46 12.86 4.66
N GLU A 101 -20.63 13.90 4.65
CA GLU A 101 -19.93 14.34 3.44
C GLU A 101 -18.45 13.89 3.48
N PRO A 102 -17.97 13.13 2.48
CA PRO A 102 -16.57 12.75 2.41
C PRO A 102 -15.69 13.97 2.13
N PRO A 103 -14.42 13.95 2.58
CA PRO A 103 -13.45 14.99 2.25
C PRO A 103 -13.32 15.19 0.74
N GLU A 104 -13.33 16.44 0.27
CA GLU A 104 -13.06 16.76 -1.14
C GLU A 104 -11.55 16.87 -1.40
N GLY A 105 -11.08 16.26 -2.49
CA GLY A 105 -9.68 16.37 -2.93
C GLY A 105 -8.71 15.49 -2.13
N ASP A 106 -7.60 16.08 -1.67
CA ASP A 106 -6.48 15.39 -1.03
C ASP A 106 -6.56 15.37 0.51
N ALA A 107 -7.72 15.68 1.06
CA ALA A 107 -7.94 15.68 2.50
C ALA A 107 -7.95 14.24 3.06
N PRO A 108 -7.49 14.06 4.32
CA PRO A 108 -7.45 12.75 4.94
C PRO A 108 -8.85 12.16 5.07
N ARG A 109 -8.98 10.87 4.79
CA ARG A 109 -10.24 10.12 4.79
C ARG A 109 -10.45 9.34 6.08
N PHE A 110 -9.39 9.10 6.82
CA PHE A 110 -9.41 8.26 8.01
C PHE A 110 -8.69 8.92 9.17
N VAL A 111 -9.18 8.63 10.38
CA VAL A 111 -8.47 8.80 11.64
C VAL A 111 -8.12 7.39 12.13
N VAL A 112 -6.83 7.14 12.36
CA VAL A 112 -6.32 5.87 12.88
C VAL A 112 -5.86 6.09 14.32
N THR A 113 -6.51 5.40 15.25
CA THR A 113 -6.24 5.51 16.68
C THR A 113 -5.46 4.28 17.15
N PRO A 114 -4.17 4.44 17.48
CA PRO A 114 -3.39 3.38 18.09
C PRO A 114 -3.68 3.28 19.60
N GLN A 115 -3.23 2.20 20.23
CA GLN A 115 -3.54 1.88 21.63
C GLN A 115 -2.75 2.76 22.61
N GLU A 116 -1.49 3.06 22.32
CA GLU A 116 -0.61 3.82 23.22
C GLU A 116 -0.28 5.22 22.68
N GLY A 117 -0.11 5.35 21.37
CA GLY A 117 0.25 6.59 20.69
C GLY A 117 -0.90 7.57 20.45
N ASP A 118 -0.55 8.73 19.89
CA ASP A 118 -1.53 9.71 19.43
C ASP A 118 -2.18 9.26 18.10
N PRO A 119 -3.46 9.61 17.85
CA PRO A 119 -4.11 9.37 16.57
C PRO A 119 -3.37 10.03 15.40
N VAL A 120 -3.45 9.39 14.23
CA VAL A 120 -2.92 9.91 12.96
C VAL A 120 -4.03 10.00 11.92
N THR A 121 -3.94 10.94 10.99
CA THR A 121 -4.85 10.99 9.84
C THR A 121 -4.22 10.30 8.63
N ALA A 122 -5.05 9.73 7.76
CA ALA A 122 -4.60 9.09 6.55
C ALA A 122 -5.53 9.32 5.37
N ARG A 123 -4.97 9.55 4.18
CA ARG A 123 -5.72 9.52 2.92
C ARG A 123 -6.18 8.10 2.59
N ARG A 124 -5.36 7.08 2.92
CA ARG A 124 -5.61 5.67 2.60
C ARG A 124 -5.23 4.77 3.76
N VAL A 125 -5.98 3.69 3.95
CA VAL A 125 -5.70 2.65 4.94
C VAL A 125 -5.62 1.28 4.27
N VAL A 126 -4.56 0.52 4.58
CA VAL A 126 -4.40 -0.87 4.16
C VAL A 126 -4.52 -1.78 5.38
N ALA A 127 -5.62 -2.52 5.45
CA ALA A 127 -5.79 -3.60 6.42
C ALA A 127 -4.92 -4.80 6.04
N ALA A 128 -3.99 -5.17 6.91
CA ALA A 128 -3.06 -6.28 6.71
C ALA A 128 -2.95 -7.21 7.93
N THR A 129 -3.96 -7.20 8.80
CA THR A 129 -4.08 -8.10 9.94
C THR A 129 -4.75 -9.41 9.53
N ARG A 130 -4.05 -10.54 9.71
CA ARG A 130 -4.61 -11.85 9.33
C ARG A 130 -5.77 -12.30 10.21
N TYR A 131 -5.65 -12.02 11.50
CA TYR A 131 -6.68 -12.32 12.47
C TYR A 131 -7.29 -11.01 12.86
N ASP A 132 -8.61 -10.97 12.76
CA ASP A 132 -9.42 -9.86 13.21
C ASP A 132 -9.32 -8.62 12.31
N GLY A 133 -10.47 -7.99 12.13
CA GLY A 133 -10.66 -6.71 11.43
C GLY A 133 -11.46 -5.74 12.28
N GLU A 134 -11.65 -6.01 13.58
CA GLU A 134 -12.52 -5.27 14.48
C GLU A 134 -12.31 -3.77 14.50
N TYR A 135 -11.07 -3.31 14.31
CA TYR A 135 -10.73 -1.88 14.21
C TYR A 135 -11.36 -1.18 13.00
N LEU A 136 -11.89 -1.91 12.02
CA LEU A 136 -12.58 -1.38 10.83
C LEU A 136 -14.10 -1.29 11.00
N ARG A 137 -14.66 -1.73 12.14
CA ARG A 137 -16.11 -1.75 12.34
C ARG A 137 -16.70 -0.34 12.21
N GLY A 138 -17.79 -0.25 11.45
CA GLY A 138 -18.53 0.99 11.24
C GLY A 138 -18.04 1.83 10.05
N LEU A 139 -17.03 1.39 9.31
CA LEU A 139 -16.58 2.06 8.08
C LEU A 139 -17.50 1.79 6.89
N ASP A 140 -18.14 0.64 6.85
CA ASP A 140 -19.06 0.22 5.79
C ASP A 140 -20.52 0.45 6.17
N GLU A 141 -21.29 1.06 5.26
CA GLU A 141 -22.66 1.50 5.55
C GLU A 141 -23.66 0.34 5.65
N ASP A 142 -23.40 -0.73 4.89
CA ASP A 142 -24.28 -1.90 4.79
C ASP A 142 -23.90 -3.03 5.77
N GLY A 143 -22.80 -2.90 6.51
CA GLY A 143 -22.28 -3.95 7.42
C GLY A 143 -21.84 -5.23 6.71
N ALA A 144 -21.59 -5.19 5.41
CA ALA A 144 -21.17 -6.32 4.58
C ALA A 144 -19.74 -6.81 4.89
N MET A 145 -18.93 -6.03 5.62
CA MET A 145 -17.55 -6.37 5.97
C MET A 145 -17.45 -7.55 6.96
N PHE A 146 -18.51 -7.81 7.73
CA PHE A 146 -18.55 -8.88 8.73
C PHE A 146 -19.72 -9.82 8.49
N GLU A 147 -19.44 -11.12 8.48
CA GLU A 147 -20.43 -12.17 8.36
C GLU A 147 -20.68 -12.84 9.71
N ALA A 148 -21.96 -12.96 10.09
CA ALA A 148 -22.36 -13.78 11.22
C ALA A 148 -22.18 -15.28 10.91
N ARG A 149 -21.45 -15.98 11.77
CA ARG A 149 -21.25 -17.43 11.69
C ARG A 149 -21.61 -18.09 13.01
N ASP A 150 -22.48 -19.09 12.94
CA ASP A 150 -22.82 -19.92 14.09
C ASP A 150 -21.79 -21.04 14.23
N ARG A 151 -21.10 -21.08 15.37
CA ARG A 151 -20.19 -22.17 15.71
C ARG A 151 -20.46 -22.63 17.14
N ASP A 152 -20.75 -23.92 17.31
CA ASP A 152 -20.97 -24.56 18.61
C ASP A 152 -22.08 -23.90 19.48
N GLY A 153 -23.07 -23.27 18.85
CA GLY A 153 -24.20 -22.61 19.54
C GLY A 153 -23.95 -21.16 19.93
N GLU A 154 -22.80 -20.60 19.56
CA GLU A 154 -22.48 -19.17 19.70
C GLU A 154 -22.39 -18.54 18.30
N THR A 155 -23.12 -17.44 18.09
CA THR A 155 -22.99 -16.62 16.87
C THR A 155 -21.79 -15.70 17.06
N ARG A 156 -20.81 -15.79 16.15
CA ARG A 156 -19.66 -14.89 16.08
C ARG A 156 -19.61 -14.23 14.72
N GLU A 157 -19.36 -12.93 14.71
CA GLU A 157 -19.08 -12.20 13.47
C GLU A 157 -17.60 -12.32 13.13
N ASP A 158 -17.32 -12.81 11.92
CA ASP A 158 -15.97 -12.89 11.36
C ASP A 158 -15.88 -11.96 10.15
N PHE A 159 -14.71 -11.38 9.92
CA PHE A 159 -14.46 -10.58 8.70
C PHE A 159 -14.67 -11.43 7.44
N ASP A 160 -15.40 -10.89 6.47
CA ASP A 160 -15.60 -11.53 5.17
C ASP A 160 -14.32 -11.48 4.33
N ARG A 161 -13.73 -12.64 4.08
CA ARG A 161 -12.49 -12.78 3.30
C ARG A 161 -12.65 -12.46 1.81
N GLU A 162 -13.88 -12.34 1.34
CA GLU A 162 -14.24 -11.97 -0.04
C GLU A 162 -14.68 -10.50 -0.16
N TYR A 163 -14.72 -9.75 0.95
CA TYR A 163 -15.16 -8.35 0.98
C TYR A 163 -14.37 -7.44 0.02
N ALA A 164 -13.07 -7.72 -0.14
CA ALA A 164 -12.19 -6.96 -1.00
C ALA A 164 -11.90 -7.68 -2.31
N ASP A 165 -11.86 -6.90 -3.39
CA ASP A 165 -11.49 -7.34 -4.72
C ASP A 165 -10.09 -7.97 -4.75
N ARG A 166 -9.76 -8.60 -5.87
CA ARG A 166 -8.46 -9.29 -6.06
C ARG A 166 -7.25 -8.36 -5.89
N ASP A 167 -7.41 -7.07 -6.16
CA ASP A 167 -6.40 -6.03 -5.97
C ASP A 167 -6.50 -5.33 -4.61
N GLY A 168 -7.39 -5.79 -3.73
CA GLY A 168 -7.58 -5.31 -2.38
C GLY A 168 -8.53 -4.13 -2.25
N LYS A 169 -9.10 -3.60 -3.34
CA LYS A 169 -10.10 -2.53 -3.24
C LYS A 169 -11.33 -2.99 -2.46
N THR A 170 -11.91 -2.05 -1.72
CA THR A 170 -13.19 -2.23 -1.03
C THR A 170 -14.20 -1.20 -1.52
N PRO A 171 -15.50 -1.38 -1.20
CA PRO A 171 -16.51 -0.34 -1.41
C PRO A 171 -16.25 0.96 -0.63
N VAL A 172 -15.44 0.93 0.43
CA VAL A 172 -15.06 2.12 1.20
C VAL A 172 -13.86 2.78 0.51
N GLU A 173 -14.07 3.98 -0.02
CA GLU A 173 -13.04 4.72 -0.75
C GLU A 173 -11.80 4.97 0.11
N GLY A 174 -10.61 4.61 -0.42
CA GLY A 174 -9.34 4.73 0.29
C GLY A 174 -9.06 3.60 1.30
N LEU A 175 -9.99 2.68 1.53
CA LEU A 175 -9.77 1.48 2.33
C LEU A 175 -9.43 0.28 1.43
N TYR A 176 -8.34 -0.41 1.77
CA TYR A 176 -7.86 -1.59 1.08
C TYR A 176 -7.65 -2.75 2.05
N VAL A 177 -7.83 -3.98 1.58
CA VAL A 177 -7.61 -5.19 2.37
C VAL A 177 -6.62 -6.11 1.69
N ALA A 178 -5.41 -6.16 2.25
CA ALA A 178 -4.39 -7.14 1.92
C ALA A 178 -4.56 -8.44 2.74
N SER A 179 -5.05 -8.33 3.97
CA SER A 179 -5.41 -9.44 4.85
C SER A 179 -6.46 -8.97 5.88
N PRO A 180 -7.44 -9.80 6.26
CA PRO A 180 -7.59 -11.23 5.94
C PRO A 180 -8.08 -11.49 4.51
N SER A 181 -7.66 -12.62 3.93
CA SER A 181 -8.07 -12.99 2.57
C SER A 181 -7.86 -14.48 2.27
N ASP A 182 -8.34 -14.98 1.14
CA ASP A 182 -8.05 -16.33 0.63
C ASP A 182 -6.55 -16.63 0.45
N ALA A 183 -5.77 -15.64 -0.01
CA ALA A 183 -4.33 -15.70 -0.25
C ALA A 183 -3.46 -15.63 1.01
N ASP A 184 -4.01 -15.40 2.21
CA ASP A 184 -3.23 -15.17 3.44
C ASP A 184 -2.76 -16.45 4.16
N ARG A 185 -2.98 -17.62 3.56
CA ARG A 185 -2.66 -18.92 4.18
C ARG A 185 -1.18 -19.27 4.14
N GLN A 186 -0.42 -18.72 3.20
CA GLN A 186 1.02 -18.90 3.06
C GLN A 186 1.72 -17.54 3.02
N ALA A 187 2.93 -17.46 3.58
CA ALA A 187 3.66 -16.19 3.67
C ALA A 187 3.91 -15.56 2.29
N VAL A 188 4.34 -16.36 1.31
CA VAL A 188 4.63 -15.88 -0.05
C VAL A 188 3.38 -15.41 -0.80
N THR A 189 2.22 -16.07 -0.60
CA THR A 189 0.97 -15.65 -1.25
C THR A 189 0.39 -14.42 -0.57
N ALA A 190 0.53 -14.30 0.75
CA ALA A 190 0.18 -13.10 1.49
C ALA A 190 1.03 -11.90 1.04
N ALA A 191 2.35 -12.06 0.92
CA ALA A 191 3.24 -11.04 0.38
C ALA A 191 2.88 -10.66 -1.06
N GLY A 192 2.57 -11.64 -1.92
CA GLY A 192 2.12 -11.39 -3.29
C GLY A 192 0.81 -10.60 -3.37
N ARG A 193 -0.16 -10.88 -2.48
CA ARG A 193 -1.38 -10.06 -2.37
C ARG A 193 -1.04 -8.65 -1.87
N GLY A 194 -0.24 -8.53 -0.82
CA GLY A 194 0.25 -7.26 -0.30
C GLY A 194 0.88 -6.37 -1.36
N ALA A 195 1.80 -6.92 -2.16
CA ALA A 195 2.42 -6.22 -3.28
C ALA A 195 1.38 -5.73 -4.30
N ARG A 196 0.38 -6.56 -4.65
CA ARG A 196 -0.71 -6.15 -5.55
C ARG A 196 -1.52 -5.00 -4.94
N VAL A 197 -1.84 -5.06 -3.65
CA VAL A 197 -2.55 -3.98 -2.95
C VAL A 197 -1.73 -2.70 -2.93
N GLY A 198 -0.43 -2.78 -2.61
CA GLY A 198 0.48 -1.62 -2.66
C GLY A 198 0.51 -0.96 -4.04
N LYS A 199 0.58 -1.74 -5.12
CA LYS A 199 0.46 -1.22 -6.49
C LYS A 199 -0.88 -0.53 -6.76
N ARG A 200 -1.99 -1.07 -6.23
CA ARG A 200 -3.33 -0.47 -6.37
C ARG A 200 -3.42 0.85 -5.61
N VAL A 201 -2.88 0.92 -4.40
CA VAL A 201 -2.78 2.14 -3.58
C VAL A 201 -2.01 3.23 -4.35
N VAL A 202 -0.86 2.88 -4.92
CA VAL A 202 -0.06 3.77 -5.78
C VAL A 202 -0.87 4.26 -6.99
N ALA A 203 -1.52 3.35 -7.71
CA ALA A 203 -2.31 3.72 -8.87
C ALA A 203 -3.49 4.64 -8.51
N ASP A 204 -4.16 4.43 -7.37
CA ASP A 204 -5.20 5.34 -6.88
C ASP A 204 -4.63 6.69 -6.45
N ALA A 205 -3.47 6.72 -5.77
CA ALA A 205 -2.80 7.98 -5.42
C ALA A 205 -2.44 8.81 -6.65
N ARG A 206 -1.92 8.18 -7.69
CA ARG A 206 -1.67 8.83 -8.99
C ARG A 206 -2.96 9.31 -9.64
N ILE A 207 -4.04 8.53 -9.60
CA ILE A 207 -5.35 8.95 -10.15
C ILE A 207 -5.88 10.17 -9.41
N ASP A 208 -5.75 10.22 -8.09
CA ASP A 208 -6.16 11.36 -7.27
C ASP A 208 -5.30 12.61 -7.58
N ASP A 209 -4.02 12.43 -7.92
CA ASP A 209 -3.17 13.49 -8.49
C ASP A 209 -3.52 13.84 -9.95
N GLY A 210 -4.50 13.18 -10.57
CA GLY A 210 -5.00 13.50 -11.91
C GLY A 210 -4.40 12.65 -13.03
N TRP A 211 -3.79 11.51 -12.73
CA TRP A 211 -3.50 10.49 -13.74
C TRP A 211 -4.81 9.81 -14.20
N TRP A 212 -4.76 9.03 -15.27
CA TRP A 212 -5.86 8.16 -15.69
C TRP A 212 -5.45 6.69 -15.52
N PRO A 213 -6.41 5.74 -15.39
CA PRO A 213 -6.10 4.37 -14.99
C PRO A 213 -4.99 3.70 -15.79
N ALA A 214 -5.00 3.83 -17.12
CA ALA A 214 -4.00 3.22 -17.99
C ALA A 214 -2.58 3.80 -17.82
N ALA A 215 -2.44 5.07 -17.45
CA ALA A 215 -1.14 5.70 -17.20
C ALA A 215 -0.68 5.54 -15.74
N ALA A 216 -1.61 5.37 -14.80
CA ALA A 216 -1.31 5.21 -13.38
C ALA A 216 -0.68 3.85 -13.03
N GLU A 217 -0.78 2.87 -13.92
CA GLU A 217 -0.16 1.56 -13.73
C GLU A 217 1.28 1.52 -14.22
N GLY A 218 2.21 1.20 -13.31
CA GLY A 218 3.64 1.11 -13.60
C GLY A 218 4.29 -0.23 -13.21
N VAL A 219 5.56 -0.35 -13.60
CA VAL A 219 6.46 -1.40 -13.12
C VAL A 219 7.63 -0.75 -12.39
N ASP A 220 7.90 -1.20 -11.17
CA ASP A 220 8.98 -0.70 -10.33
C ASP A 220 10.23 -1.58 -10.48
N TRP A 221 10.91 -1.43 -11.62
CA TRP A 221 12.12 -2.19 -11.94
C TRP A 221 13.32 -1.27 -11.90
N VAL A 222 14.34 -1.63 -11.15
CA VAL A 222 15.67 -1.02 -11.29
C VAL A 222 16.38 -1.71 -12.46
N ARG A 223 16.71 -0.94 -13.49
CA ARG A 223 17.36 -1.41 -14.73
C ARG A 223 18.80 -0.93 -14.78
N ARG A 224 19.65 -1.69 -15.45
CA ARG A 224 21.02 -1.24 -15.73
C ARG A 224 20.97 -0.25 -16.89
N GLU A 225 21.66 0.87 -16.78
CA GLU A 225 21.75 1.88 -17.85
C GLU A 225 22.24 1.26 -19.17
N ALA A 226 23.12 0.25 -19.10
CA ALA A 226 23.62 -0.48 -20.26
C ALA A 226 22.53 -1.22 -21.08
N GLU A 227 21.37 -1.52 -20.48
CA GLU A 227 20.24 -2.16 -21.19
C GLU A 227 19.41 -1.12 -21.97
N ARG A 228 19.69 0.17 -21.81
CA ARG A 228 19.07 1.24 -22.59
C ARG A 228 19.85 1.41 -23.88
N GLU A 229 19.41 0.73 -24.92
CA GLU A 229 20.08 0.71 -26.23
C GLU A 229 19.25 1.38 -27.33
N GLY A 230 19.93 1.84 -28.38
CA GLY A 230 19.30 2.42 -29.57
C GLY A 230 18.48 3.67 -29.27
N GLU A 231 17.30 3.76 -29.87
CA GLU A 231 16.37 4.90 -29.73
C GLU A 231 15.91 5.15 -28.30
N TRP A 232 15.97 4.14 -27.42
CA TRP A 232 15.54 4.29 -26.03
C TRP A 232 16.52 5.08 -25.16
N THR A 233 17.70 5.41 -25.69
CA THR A 233 18.63 6.37 -25.04
C THR A 233 18.14 7.80 -25.12
N ASP A 234 17.30 8.12 -26.11
CA ASP A 234 16.77 9.45 -26.35
C ASP A 234 15.45 9.66 -25.59
N ARG A 235 15.36 10.71 -24.77
CA ARG A 235 14.13 11.05 -24.02
C ARG A 235 12.93 11.24 -24.95
N GLU A 236 13.15 11.82 -26.12
CA GLU A 236 12.13 12.09 -27.13
C GLU A 236 11.41 10.81 -27.55
N ARG A 237 12.11 9.67 -27.60
CA ARG A 237 11.49 8.38 -27.90
C ARG A 237 10.51 7.92 -26.82
N TRP A 238 10.79 8.19 -25.55
CA TRP A 238 9.88 7.87 -24.45
C TRP A 238 8.63 8.74 -24.48
N VAL A 239 8.78 10.02 -24.84
CA VAL A 239 7.68 10.96 -25.06
C VAL A 239 6.78 10.46 -26.19
N GLU A 240 7.36 10.13 -27.35
CA GLU A 240 6.63 9.58 -28.48
C GLU A 240 5.90 8.28 -28.12
N TRP A 241 6.58 7.35 -27.44
CA TRP A 241 5.96 6.09 -27.00
C TRP A 241 4.78 6.33 -26.06
N PHE A 242 4.90 7.27 -25.12
CA PHE A 242 3.82 7.60 -24.20
C PHE A 242 2.63 8.21 -24.96
N ASP A 243 2.88 9.18 -25.85
CA ASP A 243 1.87 9.82 -26.68
C ASP A 243 1.14 8.77 -27.55
N GLU A 244 1.88 7.88 -28.22
CA GLU A 244 1.32 6.78 -29.03
C GLU A 244 0.48 5.80 -28.18
N THR A 245 0.95 5.46 -26.99
CA THR A 245 0.29 4.50 -26.10
C THR A 245 -1.00 5.05 -25.51
N HIS A 246 -1.08 6.38 -25.32
CA HIS A 246 -2.21 7.03 -24.65
C HIS A 246 -3.01 8.00 -25.53
N ALA A 247 -2.74 8.08 -26.83
CA ALA A 247 -3.44 8.96 -27.78
C ALA A 247 -4.96 8.78 -27.78
N ASP A 248 -5.43 7.53 -27.68
CA ASP A 248 -6.86 7.18 -27.62
C ASP A 248 -7.41 7.13 -26.17
N GLY A 249 -6.66 7.70 -25.23
CA GLY A 249 -7.00 7.71 -23.82
C GLY A 249 -8.17 8.65 -23.47
N PRO A 250 -8.63 8.63 -22.21
CA PRO A 250 -9.76 9.46 -21.76
C PRO A 250 -9.39 10.94 -21.55
N VAL A 251 -8.12 11.32 -21.73
CA VAL A 251 -7.61 12.69 -21.52
C VAL A 251 -7.15 13.25 -22.85
N ASP A 252 -7.53 14.49 -23.14
CA ASP A 252 -7.14 15.20 -24.35
C ASP A 252 -5.61 15.31 -24.46
N PRO A 253 -4.97 14.76 -25.52
CA PRO A 253 -3.53 14.80 -25.72
C PRO A 253 -2.93 16.22 -25.75
N ASP A 254 -3.72 17.23 -26.12
CA ASP A 254 -3.29 18.62 -26.18
C ASP A 254 -3.44 19.36 -24.82
N SER A 255 -3.93 18.68 -23.78
CA SER A 255 -4.17 19.29 -22.47
C SER A 255 -2.93 19.38 -21.59
N GLU A 256 -2.88 20.39 -20.72
CA GLU A 256 -1.83 20.52 -19.68
C GLU A 256 -1.77 19.31 -18.76
N ARG A 257 -2.92 18.68 -18.48
CA ARG A 257 -3.01 17.45 -17.69
C ARG A 257 -2.24 16.30 -18.36
N PHE A 258 -2.44 16.10 -19.66
CA PHE A 258 -1.76 15.04 -20.41
C PHE A 258 -0.25 15.27 -20.45
N ALA A 259 0.17 16.49 -20.77
CA ALA A 259 1.58 16.86 -20.80
C ALA A 259 2.27 16.64 -19.44
N ARG A 260 1.64 17.05 -18.34
CA ARG A 260 2.19 16.82 -16.98
C ARG A 260 2.36 15.34 -16.66
N VAL A 261 1.33 14.52 -16.92
CA VAL A 261 1.38 13.07 -16.63
C VAL A 261 2.44 12.38 -17.50
N ARG A 262 2.55 12.77 -18.77
CA ARG A 262 3.62 12.27 -19.65
C ARG A 262 5.00 12.57 -19.10
N GLU A 263 5.29 13.82 -18.75
CA GLU A 263 6.62 14.18 -18.24
C GLU A 263 6.96 13.38 -16.98
N ALA A 264 6.01 13.26 -16.04
CA ALA A 264 6.20 12.46 -14.84
C ALA A 264 6.44 10.97 -15.15
N ALA A 265 5.66 10.37 -16.06
CA ALA A 265 5.84 8.97 -16.46
C ALA A 265 7.19 8.72 -17.16
N VAL A 266 7.65 9.67 -17.98
CA VAL A 266 8.96 9.61 -18.64
C VAL A 266 10.09 9.76 -17.63
N ASP A 267 9.96 10.67 -16.66
CA ASP A 267 10.94 10.83 -15.58
C ASP A 267 11.04 9.57 -14.70
N ASP A 268 9.91 9.00 -14.31
CA ASP A 268 9.83 7.72 -13.59
C ASP A 268 10.55 6.61 -14.38
N ALA A 269 10.25 6.48 -15.68
CA ALA A 269 10.83 5.45 -16.53
C ALA A 269 12.34 5.62 -16.72
N LEU A 270 12.85 6.86 -16.78
CA LEU A 270 14.28 7.13 -16.94
C LEU A 270 15.04 6.99 -15.63
N SER A 271 14.46 7.41 -14.49
CA SER A 271 15.07 7.28 -13.16
C SER A 271 15.22 5.81 -12.70
N ALA A 272 14.47 4.91 -13.31
CA ALA A 272 14.61 3.47 -13.11
C ALA A 272 15.97 2.90 -13.56
N TYR A 273 16.70 3.61 -14.44
CA TYR A 273 18.01 3.18 -14.93
C TYR A 273 19.12 3.69 -14.02
N VAL A 274 19.97 2.76 -13.56
CA VAL A 274 21.14 3.06 -12.74
C VAL A 274 22.44 2.68 -13.44
N ASP A 275 23.49 3.45 -13.21
CA ASP A 275 24.82 3.14 -13.71
C ASP A 275 25.43 1.91 -13.02
N ALA A 276 26.61 1.48 -13.49
CA ALA A 276 27.27 0.28 -12.99
C ALA A 276 27.76 0.43 -11.53
N ASP A 277 28.14 1.63 -11.11
CA ASP A 277 28.65 1.89 -9.76
C ASP A 277 27.50 1.87 -8.75
N GLU A 278 26.37 2.50 -9.07
CA GLU A 278 25.15 2.46 -8.28
C GLU A 278 24.56 1.03 -8.20
N ALA A 279 24.56 0.30 -9.32
CA ALA A 279 24.14 -1.11 -9.31
C ALA A 279 25.03 -1.97 -8.40
N ALA A 280 26.35 -1.74 -8.39
CA ALA A 280 27.29 -2.42 -7.51
C ALA A 280 27.11 -2.03 -6.04
N ALA A 281 26.87 -0.74 -5.77
CA ALA A 281 26.61 -0.23 -4.43
C ALA A 281 25.35 -0.86 -3.82
N ARG A 282 24.26 -0.94 -4.61
CA ARG A 282 23.01 -1.62 -4.19
C ARG A 282 23.23 -3.10 -3.93
N ALA A 283 23.95 -3.80 -4.80
CA ALA A 283 24.25 -5.22 -4.61
C ALA A 283 25.12 -5.49 -3.37
N ALA A 284 25.98 -4.56 -2.98
CA ALA A 284 26.78 -4.67 -1.75
C ALA A 284 25.96 -4.41 -0.48
N ALA A 285 24.84 -3.70 -0.57
CA ALA A 285 23.97 -3.35 0.55
C ALA A 285 22.98 -4.46 0.94
N GLY A 286 22.73 -5.44 0.05
CA GLY A 286 21.82 -6.56 0.27
C GLY A 286 21.05 -6.94 -0.98
#